data_AF-A0A5J4RK49-F1
#
_entry.id   AF-A0A5J4RK49-F1
#
_cell.length_a   1.000
_cell.length_b   1.000
_cell.length_c   1.000
_cell.angle_alpha   90.00
_cell.angle_beta   90.00
_cell.angle_gamma   90.00
#
_symmetry.space_group_name_H-M   'P 1'
#
loop_
_entity.id
_entity.type
_entity.pdbx_description
1 polymer ?
#
loop_
_entity_poly.entity_id
_entity_poly.type
_entity_poly.pdbx_seq_one_letter_code
_entity_poly.pdbx_strand_id
1 'polypeptide(L)'
;MVENVHISNFKSIKDIQLDDCRRINLFIGKPNVGKSNILEALSLFSLPYLQYAKKKHIRQFIRVENDSELFFDGNREAFIRVDTSDGSAEVCEYNNKLAVTITHQEVESLLLFNNLILSEEENINYKITPFKSYFFPSVLEKENFPTSFLLPPSGGNLMDIVSHLPKLKQELANKFGEYGLKYFFDINSREIRAFKEKGPEEIFSIPFYSMADSLQRLIFYKAAIESNQNSILIFEEPEAHAYPPYISNMMQEIIFSKSNQFFITTHSPYVVNDFLELKSVRKALTIYLIHYKDEQTVVKRLNEEELQEIYEYGVDLFFNTETFLE
;
A
#
# COMPACT_ATOMS: atom_id res chain seq x y z
N MET A 1 12.40 8.84 8.02
CA MET A 1 12.02 8.39 6.65
C MET A 1 13.01 7.30 6.36
N VAL A 2 12.57 6.23 5.71
CA VAL A 2 13.44 5.11 5.37
C VAL A 2 14.34 5.52 4.22
N GLU A 3 15.64 5.54 4.46
CA GLU A 3 16.64 5.90 3.45
C GLU A 3 17.15 4.69 2.67
N ASN A 4 17.23 3.53 3.32
CA ASN A 4 17.69 2.29 2.70
C ASN A 4 16.89 1.10 3.22
N VAL A 5 16.75 0.06 2.40
CA VAL A 5 16.10 -1.20 2.77
C VAL A 5 16.94 -2.37 2.29
N HIS A 6 17.22 -3.33 3.17
CA HIS A 6 17.79 -4.63 2.82
C HIS A 6 16.72 -5.71 3.04
N ILE A 7 16.53 -6.62 2.10
CA ILE A 7 15.60 -7.75 2.23
C ILE A 7 16.34 -9.03 1.86
N SER A 8 16.28 -10.02 2.74
CA SER A 8 16.87 -11.34 2.50
C SER A 8 15.93 -12.48 2.88
N ASN A 9 16.08 -13.58 2.15
CA ASN A 9 15.36 -14.85 2.33
C ASN A 9 13.82 -14.75 2.30
N PHE A 10 13.24 -13.83 1.53
CA PHE A 10 11.79 -13.57 1.50
C PHE A 10 11.16 -13.90 0.15
N LYS A 11 10.31 -14.93 0.06
CA LYS A 11 9.61 -15.34 -1.17
C LYS A 11 10.57 -15.48 -2.37
N SER A 12 10.39 -14.71 -3.45
CA SER A 12 11.30 -14.72 -4.60
C SER A 12 12.61 -13.95 -4.39
N ILE A 13 12.78 -13.30 -3.24
CA ILE A 13 13.91 -12.44 -2.92
C ILE A 13 14.93 -13.24 -2.10
N LYS A 14 16.06 -13.56 -2.72
CA LYS A 14 17.19 -14.15 -2.00
C LYS A 14 17.91 -13.11 -1.14
N ASP A 15 18.34 -12.02 -1.77
CA ASP A 15 19.03 -10.89 -1.15
C ASP A 15 18.95 -9.67 -2.10
N ILE A 16 18.38 -8.56 -1.65
CA ILE A 16 18.33 -7.29 -2.41
C ILE A 16 18.57 -6.09 -1.49
N GLN A 17 19.09 -5.03 -2.09
CA GLN A 17 19.30 -3.73 -1.45
C GLN A 17 18.56 -2.63 -2.23
N LEU A 18 17.82 -1.78 -1.53
CA LEU A 18 17.17 -0.58 -2.04
C LEU A 18 17.86 0.65 -1.44
N ASP A 19 18.75 1.29 -2.19
CA ASP A 19 19.50 2.47 -1.76
C ASP A 19 18.89 3.78 -2.27
N ASP A 20 19.04 4.87 -1.51
CA ASP A 20 18.47 6.19 -1.82
C ASP A 20 16.94 6.13 -1.97
N CYS A 21 16.29 5.51 -0.98
CA CYS A 21 14.85 5.60 -0.81
C CYS A 21 14.49 7.05 -0.44
N ARG A 22 13.64 7.67 -1.26
CA ARG A 22 13.20 9.05 -1.10
C ARG A 22 11.76 9.11 -0.61
N ARG A 23 11.15 10.29 -0.67
CA ARG A 23 9.74 10.46 -0.28
C ARG A 23 8.81 9.59 -1.12
N ILE A 24 9.09 9.42 -2.42
CA ILE A 24 8.28 8.60 -3.33
C ILE A 24 9.20 7.55 -3.95
N ASN A 25 8.91 6.27 -3.74
CA ASN A 25 9.65 5.14 -4.27
C ASN A 25 8.73 4.31 -5.15
N LEU A 26 9.04 4.22 -6.44
CA LEU A 26 8.25 3.46 -7.40
C LEU A 26 8.96 2.17 -7.77
N PHE A 27 8.21 1.08 -7.77
CA PHE A 27 8.64 -0.22 -8.24
C PHE A 27 7.92 -0.53 -9.55
N ILE A 28 8.70 -0.65 -10.62
CA ILE A 28 8.24 -0.89 -11.99
C ILE A 28 8.87 -2.18 -12.53
N GLY A 29 8.22 -2.85 -13.47
CA GLY A 29 8.71 -4.11 -14.05
C GLY A 29 7.58 -5.02 -14.50
N LYS A 30 7.91 -6.07 -15.27
CA LYS A 30 6.93 -7.02 -15.81
C LYS A 30 6.11 -7.70 -14.70
N PRO A 31 4.90 -8.24 -14.97
CA PRO A 31 4.17 -9.05 -14.00
C PRO A 31 5.03 -10.22 -13.47
N ASN A 32 4.75 -10.68 -12.24
CA ASN A 32 5.40 -11.83 -11.59
C ASN A 32 6.91 -11.74 -11.32
N VAL A 33 7.55 -10.56 -11.46
CA VAL A 33 8.99 -10.39 -11.16
C VAL A 33 9.32 -10.17 -9.67
N GLY A 34 8.31 -10.15 -8.79
CA GLY A 34 8.48 -9.97 -7.34
C GLY A 34 8.28 -8.55 -6.81
N LYS A 35 7.73 -7.63 -7.61
CA LYS A 35 7.37 -6.26 -7.16
C LYS A 35 6.54 -6.26 -5.88
N SER A 36 5.47 -7.05 -5.85
CA SER A 36 4.63 -7.16 -4.67
C SER A 36 5.33 -7.86 -3.50
N ASN A 37 6.27 -8.77 -3.76
CA ASN A 37 7.03 -9.42 -2.70
C ASN A 37 7.89 -8.40 -1.94
N ILE A 38 8.40 -7.36 -2.61
CA ILE A 38 9.10 -6.23 -1.96
C ILE A 38 8.13 -5.47 -1.04
N LEU A 39 6.91 -5.16 -1.51
CA LEU A 39 5.91 -4.49 -0.67
C LEU A 39 5.47 -5.35 0.52
N GLU A 40 5.30 -6.65 0.31
CA GLU A 40 4.91 -7.60 1.35
C GLU A 40 6.03 -7.78 2.39
N ALA A 41 7.30 -7.75 2.00
CA ALA A 41 8.42 -7.74 2.92
C ALA A 41 8.39 -6.49 3.83
N LEU A 42 8.15 -5.30 3.24
CA LEU A 42 7.93 -4.07 4.02
C LEU A 42 6.66 -4.12 4.88
N SER A 43 5.65 -4.90 4.46
CA SER A 43 4.40 -5.08 5.20
C SER A 43 4.58 -5.85 6.51
N LEU A 44 5.73 -6.51 6.73
CA LEU A 44 6.08 -7.09 8.04
C LEU A 44 5.99 -6.04 9.16
N PHE A 45 6.47 -4.81 8.91
CA PHE A 45 6.35 -3.71 9.86
C PHE A 45 4.90 -3.28 10.12
N SER A 46 3.95 -3.61 9.25
CA SER A 46 2.52 -3.35 9.42
C SER A 46 1.78 -4.43 10.22
N LEU A 47 2.40 -5.56 10.55
CA LEU A 47 1.72 -6.64 11.28
C LEU A 47 1.18 -6.27 12.68
N PRO A 48 1.76 -5.31 13.44
CA PRO A 48 1.14 -4.83 14.69
C PRO A 48 -0.29 -4.30 14.51
N TYR A 49 -0.70 -3.86 13.32
CA TYR A 49 -2.08 -3.46 13.04
C TYR A 49 -3.09 -4.62 13.08
N LEU A 50 -2.63 -5.87 13.04
CA LEU A 50 -3.51 -7.04 13.20
C LEU A 50 -4.25 -7.04 14.54
N GLN A 51 -3.78 -6.30 15.55
CA GLN A 51 -4.52 -6.12 16.80
C GLN A 51 -5.90 -5.47 16.62
N TYR A 52 -6.10 -4.73 15.53
CA TYR A 52 -7.39 -4.15 15.14
C TYR A 52 -8.20 -5.05 14.18
N ALA A 53 -7.55 -6.00 13.53
CA ALA A 53 -8.22 -6.85 12.56
C ALA A 53 -9.02 -7.96 13.24
N LYS A 54 -10.27 -8.19 12.83
CA LYS A 54 -11.07 -9.29 13.38
C LYS A 54 -10.46 -10.67 13.13
N LYS A 55 -9.81 -10.86 11.97
CA LYS A 55 -9.25 -12.16 11.54
C LYS A 55 -7.85 -12.42 12.11
N LYS A 56 -7.13 -11.37 12.51
CA LYS A 56 -5.74 -11.43 13.04
C LYS A 56 -4.81 -12.34 12.22
N HIS A 57 -4.99 -12.38 10.90
CA HIS A 57 -4.32 -13.34 10.03
C HIS A 57 -3.26 -12.62 9.19
N ILE A 58 -2.04 -13.15 9.15
CA ILE A 58 -0.94 -12.56 8.35
C ILE A 58 -1.28 -12.42 6.85
N ARG A 59 -2.20 -13.25 6.34
CA ARG A 59 -2.70 -13.22 4.95
C ARG A 59 -3.39 -11.91 4.57
N GLN A 60 -3.79 -11.11 5.55
CA GLN A 60 -4.31 -9.77 5.30
C GLN A 60 -3.21 -8.85 4.72
N PHE A 61 -1.94 -9.09 5.05
CA PHE A 61 -0.79 -8.30 4.61
C PHE A 61 0.10 -9.03 3.61
N ILE A 62 0.20 -10.36 3.69
CA ILE A 62 1.18 -11.14 2.92
C ILE A 62 0.50 -12.36 2.30
N ARG A 63 0.51 -12.49 0.98
CA ARG A 63 -0.15 -13.61 0.29
C ARG A 63 0.67 -14.91 0.39
N VAL A 64 0.21 -15.85 1.20
CA VAL A 64 0.82 -17.18 1.36
C VAL A 64 -0.23 -18.22 1.71
N GLU A 65 -0.06 -19.44 1.24
CA GLU A 65 -0.88 -20.58 1.67
C GLU A 65 -0.29 -21.28 2.90
N ASN A 66 1.03 -21.29 3.06
CA ASN A 66 1.70 -21.89 4.21
C ASN A 66 2.98 -21.14 4.59
N ASP A 67 3.50 -21.41 5.78
CA ASP A 67 4.68 -20.72 6.33
C ASP A 67 5.91 -20.82 5.42
N SER A 68 6.11 -21.94 4.72
CA SER A 68 7.30 -22.17 3.88
C SER A 68 7.34 -21.19 2.70
N GLU A 69 6.19 -20.75 2.19
CA GLU A 69 6.11 -19.80 1.09
C GLU A 69 6.63 -18.41 1.45
N LEU A 70 6.79 -18.08 2.74
CA LEU A 70 7.41 -16.83 3.15
C LEU A 70 8.91 -16.82 2.87
N PHE A 71 9.57 -17.97 2.89
CA PHE A 71 11.02 -18.11 2.82
C PHE A 71 11.48 -18.32 1.38
N PHE A 72 12.65 -17.81 1.04
CA PHE A 72 13.23 -18.04 -0.29
C PHE A 72 13.49 -19.53 -0.52
N ASP A 73 12.92 -20.06 -1.60
CA ASP A 73 12.88 -21.51 -1.90
C ASP A 73 12.40 -22.41 -0.75
N GLY A 74 11.60 -21.85 0.18
CA GLY A 74 11.17 -22.58 1.37
C GLY A 74 12.29 -22.84 2.39
N ASN A 75 13.41 -22.10 2.33
CA ASN A 75 14.51 -22.25 3.26
C ASN A 75 14.18 -21.68 4.65
N ARG A 76 13.58 -22.53 5.49
CA ARG A 76 13.22 -22.21 6.90
C ARG A 76 14.40 -22.31 7.87
N GLU A 77 15.57 -22.78 7.44
CA GLU A 77 16.78 -22.84 8.29
C GLU A 77 17.40 -21.45 8.48
N ALA A 78 17.23 -20.56 7.49
CA ALA A 78 17.63 -19.17 7.57
C ALA A 78 16.45 -18.27 7.98
N PHE A 79 16.78 -17.21 8.71
CA PHE A 79 15.82 -16.15 9.05
C PHE A 79 15.45 -15.36 7.79
N ILE A 80 14.20 -14.92 7.68
CA ILE A 80 13.86 -13.76 6.85
C ILE A 80 14.36 -12.54 7.59
N ARG A 81 14.95 -11.59 6.87
CA ARG A 81 15.38 -10.33 7.46
C ARG A 81 15.07 -9.17 6.53
N VAL A 82 14.42 -8.15 7.09
CA VAL A 82 14.15 -6.87 6.45
C VAL A 82 14.73 -5.76 7.31
N ASP A 83 15.85 -5.18 6.91
CA ASP A 83 16.45 -4.03 7.60
C ASP A 83 16.06 -2.74 6.90
N THR A 84 15.84 -1.69 7.68
CA THR A 84 15.60 -0.33 7.22
C THR A 84 16.49 0.63 8.02
N SER A 85 16.58 1.90 7.60
CA SER A 85 17.33 2.91 8.37
C SER A 85 16.77 3.15 9.79
N ASP A 86 15.50 2.85 10.02
CA ASP A 86 14.76 3.22 11.25
C ASP A 86 14.34 1.98 12.08
N GLY A 87 14.72 0.77 11.65
CA GLY A 87 14.31 -0.49 12.30
C GLY A 87 14.54 -1.74 11.46
N SER A 88 14.24 -2.91 12.03
CA SER A 88 14.35 -4.21 11.36
C SER A 88 13.13 -5.10 11.65
N ALA A 89 12.85 -6.04 10.75
CA ALA A 89 11.89 -7.12 10.95
C ALA A 89 12.56 -8.45 10.63
N GLU A 90 12.46 -9.41 11.55
CA GLU A 90 13.01 -10.75 11.39
C GLU A 90 11.91 -11.78 11.54
N VAL A 91 11.93 -12.83 10.71
CA VAL A 91 10.96 -13.94 10.79
C VAL A 91 11.69 -15.27 10.86
N CYS A 92 11.27 -16.12 11.80
CA CYS A 92 11.79 -17.48 11.95
C CYS A 92 10.77 -18.45 12.52
N GLU A 93 11.13 -19.73 12.47
CA GLU A 93 10.41 -20.78 13.17
C GLU A 93 10.87 -20.86 14.63
N TYR A 94 9.91 -20.79 15.56
CA TYR A 94 10.15 -20.91 17.00
C TYR A 94 9.06 -21.76 17.64
N ASN A 95 9.42 -22.91 18.22
CA ASN A 95 8.50 -23.84 18.87
C ASN A 95 7.27 -24.21 18.00
N ASN A 96 7.50 -24.56 16.72
CA ASN A 96 6.46 -24.85 15.71
C ASN A 96 5.48 -23.68 15.46
N LYS A 97 5.84 -22.46 15.84
CA LYS A 97 5.15 -21.22 15.50
C LYS A 97 6.04 -20.38 14.60
N LEU A 98 5.44 -19.47 13.84
CA LEU A 98 6.17 -18.44 13.12
C LEU A 98 6.33 -17.24 14.06
N ALA A 99 7.57 -16.89 14.41
CA ALA A 99 7.89 -15.72 15.20
C ALA A 99 8.27 -14.56 14.27
N VAL A 100 7.66 -13.40 14.46
CA VAL A 100 8.02 -12.16 13.78
C VAL A 100 8.46 -11.15 14.82
N THR A 101 9.75 -10.81 14.82
CA THR A 101 10.33 -9.79 15.69
C THR A 101 10.46 -8.49 14.92
N ILE A 102 9.86 -7.42 15.40
CA ILE A 102 9.91 -6.09 14.78
C ILE A 102 10.58 -5.13 15.76
N THR A 103 11.68 -4.52 15.32
CA THR A 103 12.39 -3.49 16.08
C THR A 103 12.25 -2.16 15.36
N HIS A 104 11.74 -1.14 16.05
CA HIS A 104 11.62 0.21 15.49
C HIS A 104 11.88 1.25 16.58
N GLN A 105 12.82 2.16 16.34
CA GLN A 105 13.26 3.16 17.32
C GLN A 105 13.55 2.54 18.71
N GLU A 106 14.39 1.51 18.74
CA GLU A 106 14.81 0.79 19.96
C GLU A 106 13.69 0.05 20.71
N VAL A 107 12.46 0.02 20.17
CA VAL A 107 11.38 -0.79 20.74
C VAL A 107 11.19 -2.04 19.90
N GLU A 108 11.32 -3.18 20.57
CA GLU A 108 11.09 -4.50 20.02
C GLU A 108 9.65 -4.96 20.29
N SER A 109 9.05 -5.66 19.34
CA SER A 109 7.73 -6.29 19.44
C SER A 109 7.80 -7.68 18.82
N LEU A 110 7.46 -8.70 19.60
CA LEU A 110 7.41 -10.10 19.16
C LEU A 110 5.96 -10.51 18.88
N LEU A 111 5.68 -10.91 17.65
CA LEU A 111 4.40 -11.47 17.24
C LEU A 111 4.57 -12.97 16.96
N LEU A 112 3.76 -13.80 17.62
CA LEU A 112 3.78 -15.25 17.43
C LEU A 112 2.57 -15.69 16.64
N PHE A 113 2.77 -16.40 15.54
CA PHE A 113 1.70 -16.91 14.69
C PHE A 113 1.62 -18.43 14.76
N ASN A 114 0.42 -18.94 14.97
CA ASN A 114 0.11 -20.36 14.87
C ASN A 114 -0.80 -20.57 13.66
N ASN A 115 -0.37 -21.38 12.70
CA ASN A 115 -1.05 -21.54 11.40
C ASN A 115 -1.40 -20.18 10.77
N LEU A 116 -0.42 -19.27 10.69
CA LEU A 116 -0.56 -17.93 10.10
C LEU A 116 -1.56 -16.98 10.82
N ILE A 117 -2.10 -17.36 11.97
CA ILE A 117 -2.99 -16.55 12.82
C ILE A 117 -2.23 -16.08 14.05
N LEU A 118 -2.33 -14.79 14.37
CA LEU A 118 -1.66 -14.19 15.54
C LEU A 118 -2.18 -14.85 16.83
N SER A 119 -1.25 -15.38 17.62
CA SER A 119 -1.54 -16.02 18.91
C SER A 119 -1.85 -14.94 19.94
N GLU A 120 -2.98 -15.08 20.63
CA GLU A 120 -3.38 -14.18 21.74
C GLU A 120 -2.76 -14.63 23.07
N GLU A 121 -1.45 -14.88 23.07
CA GLU A 121 -0.73 -15.14 24.31
C GLU A 121 -0.48 -13.79 24.99
N GLU A 122 -1.44 -13.42 25.86
CA GLU A 122 -1.51 -12.19 26.67
C GLU A 122 -2.07 -10.93 25.97
N ASN A 123 -2.65 -10.02 26.77
CA ASN A 123 -3.17 -8.71 26.36
C ASN A 123 -2.04 -7.75 25.94
N ILE A 124 -1.19 -8.15 25.00
CA ILE A 124 -0.07 -7.36 24.52
C ILE A 124 -0.62 -6.37 23.50
N ASN A 125 -0.69 -5.10 23.88
CA ASN A 125 -0.92 -4.01 22.95
C ASN A 125 0.38 -3.76 22.20
N TYR A 126 0.44 -4.17 20.93
CA TYR A 126 1.65 -4.04 20.12
C TYR A 126 1.88 -2.56 19.80
N LYS A 127 3.14 -2.12 19.95
CA LYS A 127 3.50 -0.77 19.55
C LYS A 127 3.43 -0.69 18.02
N ILE A 128 2.60 0.22 17.55
CA ILE A 128 2.39 0.45 16.13
C ILE A 128 3.62 1.12 15.51
N THR A 129 4.01 0.65 14.33
CA THR A 129 5.06 1.28 13.51
C THR A 129 4.46 2.33 12.57
N PRO A 130 5.26 3.24 11.99
CA PRO A 130 4.77 4.17 10.97
C PRO A 130 4.45 3.50 9.62
N PHE A 131 4.78 2.22 9.42
CA PHE A 131 4.57 1.50 8.16
C PHE A 131 3.12 1.03 8.03
N LYS A 132 2.41 1.57 7.06
CA LYS A 132 0.99 1.31 6.81
C LYS A 132 0.79 0.83 5.38
N SER A 133 0.63 -0.47 5.25
CA SER A 133 0.34 -1.12 3.98
C SER A 133 -1.15 -1.02 3.67
N TYR A 134 -1.50 -0.61 2.45
CA TYR A 134 -2.89 -0.51 2.02
C TYR A 134 -3.10 -1.28 0.73
N PHE A 135 -3.99 -2.26 0.81
CA PHE A 135 -4.38 -3.14 -0.28
C PHE A 135 -5.88 -3.05 -0.44
N PHE A 136 -6.35 -2.52 -1.57
CA PHE A 136 -7.78 -2.39 -1.82
C PHE A 136 -8.44 -3.77 -1.87
N PRO A 137 -9.39 -4.08 -0.97
CA PRO A 137 -9.98 -5.41 -0.89
C PRO A 137 -11.09 -5.58 -1.95
N SER A 138 -11.37 -6.83 -2.33
CA SER A 138 -12.53 -7.15 -3.18
C SER A 138 -13.88 -6.86 -2.49
N VAL A 139 -13.89 -6.92 -1.16
CA VAL A 139 -15.03 -6.57 -0.31
C VAL A 139 -14.55 -5.77 0.89
N LEU A 140 -15.11 -4.57 1.09
CA LEU A 140 -14.83 -3.74 2.25
C LEU A 140 -15.62 -4.26 3.47
N GLU A 141 -14.91 -4.93 4.37
CA GLU A 141 -15.46 -5.32 5.67
C GLU A 141 -15.51 -4.12 6.61
N LYS A 142 -16.62 -3.91 7.33
CA LYS A 142 -16.74 -2.82 8.30
C LYS A 142 -16.14 -3.23 9.65
N GLU A 143 -15.19 -2.44 10.12
CA GLU A 143 -14.55 -2.54 11.43
C GLU A 143 -14.73 -1.23 12.20
N ASN A 144 -15.15 -1.34 13.45
CA ASN A 144 -15.45 -0.19 14.30
C ASN A 144 -14.32 -0.02 15.32
N PHE A 145 -13.30 0.74 14.93
CA PHE A 145 -12.22 1.13 15.85
C PHE A 145 -12.00 2.64 15.77
N PRO A 146 -11.94 3.34 16.91
CA PRO A 146 -11.76 4.79 16.95
C PRO A 146 -10.29 5.13 16.71
N THR A 147 -9.90 5.18 15.45
CA THR A 147 -8.58 5.65 15.01
C THR A 147 -8.73 6.91 14.16
N SER A 148 -7.71 7.76 14.16
CA SER A 148 -7.67 8.97 13.34
C SER A 148 -7.17 8.74 11.91
N PHE A 149 -6.79 7.50 11.59
CA PHE A 149 -6.24 7.09 10.31
C PHE A 149 -6.99 5.87 9.74
N LEU A 150 -6.97 5.71 8.42
CA LEU A 150 -7.52 4.52 7.76
C LEU A 150 -6.79 3.26 8.23
N LEU A 151 -7.49 2.25 8.70
CA LEU A 151 -6.88 1.04 9.25
C LEU A 151 -6.20 0.20 8.14
N PRO A 152 -4.91 -0.12 8.27
CA PRO A 152 -4.25 -1.08 7.40
C PRO A 152 -4.79 -2.52 7.61
N PRO A 153 -4.80 -3.38 6.58
CA PRO A 153 -4.49 -3.08 5.18
C PRO A 153 -5.72 -2.71 4.35
N SER A 154 -6.90 -3.12 4.78
CA SER A 154 -8.12 -3.08 3.97
C SER A 154 -9.07 -1.92 4.29
N GLY A 155 -8.71 -1.04 5.24
CA GLY A 155 -9.49 0.16 5.56
C GLY A 155 -10.84 -0.13 6.18
N GLY A 156 -10.94 -1.05 7.12
CA GLY A 156 -12.24 -1.47 7.67
C GLY A 156 -13.06 -0.33 8.31
N ASN A 157 -12.40 0.74 8.72
CA ASN A 157 -13.00 1.97 9.25
C ASN A 157 -13.18 3.08 8.18
N LEU A 158 -13.13 2.76 6.88
CA LEU A 158 -13.15 3.73 5.78
C LEU A 158 -14.28 4.75 5.91
N MET A 159 -15.49 4.28 6.19
CA MET A 159 -16.67 5.15 6.29
C MET A 159 -16.53 6.15 7.43
N ASP A 160 -16.03 5.70 8.59
CA ASP A 160 -15.79 6.56 9.74
C ASP A 160 -14.70 7.59 9.41
N ILE A 161 -13.61 7.19 8.73
CA ILE A 161 -12.54 8.12 8.33
C ILE A 161 -13.03 9.17 7.34
N VAL A 162 -13.71 8.78 6.25
CA VAL A 162 -14.24 9.73 5.27
C VAL A 162 -15.25 10.69 5.93
N SER A 163 -15.98 10.24 6.95
CA SER A 163 -16.88 11.09 7.72
C SER A 163 -16.17 12.24 8.46
N HIS A 164 -14.85 12.19 8.63
CA HIS A 164 -14.04 13.23 9.27
C HIS A 164 -13.12 13.99 8.30
N LEU A 165 -13.17 13.70 6.98
CA LEU A 165 -12.34 14.35 5.97
C LEU A 165 -13.14 15.37 5.14
N PRO A 166 -13.19 16.66 5.53
CA PRO A 166 -14.02 17.66 4.86
C PRO A 166 -13.63 17.92 3.40
N LYS A 167 -12.33 17.88 3.09
CA LYS A 167 -11.82 18.04 1.72
C LYS A 167 -12.34 16.92 0.82
N LEU A 168 -12.13 15.66 1.20
CA LEU A 168 -12.64 14.50 0.48
C LEU A 168 -14.17 14.52 0.34
N LYS A 169 -14.91 14.90 1.40
CA LYS A 169 -16.37 15.07 1.32
C LYS A 169 -16.81 16.09 0.28
N GLN A 170 -16.11 17.20 0.17
CA GLN A 170 -16.42 18.24 -0.81
C GLN A 170 -16.13 17.75 -2.24
N GLU A 171 -15.01 17.05 -2.45
CA GLU A 171 -14.68 16.44 -3.73
C GLU A 171 -15.72 15.40 -4.16
N LEU A 172 -16.19 14.58 -3.22
CA LEU A 172 -17.27 13.62 -3.48
C LEU A 172 -18.58 14.32 -3.84
N ALA A 173 -18.92 15.44 -3.19
CA ALA A 173 -20.10 16.23 -3.53
C ALA A 173 -20.08 16.64 -5.00
N ASN A 174 -18.94 17.18 -5.45
CA ASN A 174 -18.75 17.64 -6.81
C ASN A 174 -18.84 16.46 -7.79
N LYS A 175 -18.15 15.35 -7.51
CA LYS A 175 -18.14 14.15 -8.36
C LYS A 175 -19.52 13.52 -8.51
N PHE A 176 -20.29 13.35 -7.44
CA PHE A 176 -21.66 12.85 -7.56
C PHE A 176 -22.57 13.83 -8.33
N GLY A 177 -22.36 15.14 -8.11
CA GLY A 177 -23.08 16.21 -8.80
C GLY A 177 -22.93 16.17 -10.33
N GLU A 178 -21.76 15.80 -10.84
CA GLU A 178 -21.52 15.64 -12.29
C GLU A 178 -22.46 14.61 -12.95
N TYR A 179 -22.95 13.63 -12.18
CA TYR A 179 -23.89 12.61 -12.64
C TYR A 179 -25.35 12.91 -12.23
N GLY A 180 -25.63 14.11 -11.72
CA GLY A 180 -26.95 14.48 -11.19
C GLY A 180 -27.33 13.70 -9.93
N LEU A 181 -26.35 13.14 -9.21
CA LEU A 181 -26.55 12.46 -7.94
C LEU A 181 -26.23 13.42 -6.78
N LYS A 182 -27.02 13.30 -5.72
CA LYS A 182 -26.65 13.85 -4.41
C LYS A 182 -26.04 12.71 -3.58
N TYR A 183 -25.27 13.03 -2.55
CA TYR A 183 -24.81 12.02 -1.61
C TYR A 183 -25.05 12.47 -0.17
N PHE A 184 -25.13 11.51 0.74
CA PHE A 184 -25.19 11.73 2.17
C PHE A 184 -24.41 10.64 2.90
N PHE A 185 -24.05 10.93 4.15
CA PHE A 185 -23.55 9.92 5.07
C PHE A 185 -24.73 9.40 5.90
N ASP A 186 -25.08 8.13 5.72
CA ASP A 186 -26.11 7.47 6.51
C ASP A 186 -25.53 7.11 7.87
N ILE A 187 -25.97 7.84 8.91
CA ILE A 187 -25.48 7.68 10.29
C ILE A 187 -25.78 6.27 10.83
N ASN A 188 -26.92 5.70 10.45
CA ASN A 188 -27.35 4.39 10.98
C ASN A 188 -26.52 3.26 10.38
N SER A 189 -26.33 3.27 9.06
CA SER A 189 -25.55 2.23 8.36
C SER A 189 -24.05 2.53 8.32
N ARG A 190 -23.63 3.72 8.79
CA ARG A 190 -22.26 4.26 8.74
C ARG A 190 -21.68 4.09 7.35
N GLU A 191 -22.35 4.67 6.37
CA GLU A 191 -21.99 4.48 4.97
C GLU A 191 -22.31 5.72 4.13
N ILE A 192 -21.45 5.97 3.14
CA ILE A 192 -21.72 6.95 2.11
C ILE A 192 -22.74 6.37 1.14
N ARG A 193 -23.85 7.08 0.93
CA ARG A 193 -24.87 6.69 -0.04
C ARG A 193 -25.05 7.81 -1.05
N ALA A 194 -25.12 7.45 -2.33
CA ALA A 194 -25.60 8.35 -3.35
C ALA A 194 -27.12 8.20 -3.50
N PHE A 195 -27.79 9.22 -3.98
CA PHE A 195 -29.22 9.16 -4.27
C PHE A 195 -29.63 10.12 -5.38
N LYS A 196 -30.79 9.83 -5.95
CA LYS A 196 -31.54 10.72 -6.83
C LYS A 196 -33.00 10.78 -6.40
N GLU A 197 -33.60 11.95 -6.55
CA GLU A 197 -35.04 12.17 -6.35
C GLU A 197 -35.79 11.66 -7.59
N LYS A 198 -36.84 10.85 -7.38
CA LYS A 198 -37.77 10.34 -8.42
C LYS A 198 -39.14 11.00 -8.25
N GLY A 199 -39.17 12.33 -8.35
CA GLY A 199 -40.38 13.11 -8.07
C GLY A 199 -40.48 13.51 -6.60
N PRO A 200 -41.65 14.01 -6.14
CA PRO A 200 -41.76 14.73 -4.87
C PRO A 200 -41.61 13.84 -3.62
N GLU A 201 -41.88 12.53 -3.70
CA GLU A 201 -41.93 11.64 -2.53
C GLU A 201 -41.09 10.35 -2.68
N GLU A 202 -40.36 10.18 -3.78
CA GLU A 202 -39.55 8.98 -4.00
C GLU A 202 -38.07 9.32 -4.09
N ILE A 203 -37.25 8.51 -3.42
CA ILE A 203 -35.79 8.58 -3.50
C ILE A 203 -35.27 7.21 -3.92
N PHE A 204 -34.40 7.19 -4.92
CA PHE A 204 -33.61 6.01 -5.24
C PHE A 204 -32.20 6.16 -4.65
N SER A 205 -31.87 5.29 -3.69
CA SER A 205 -30.57 5.29 -3.01
C SER A 205 -29.66 4.18 -3.53
N ILE A 206 -28.39 4.53 -3.70
CA ILE A 206 -27.31 3.66 -4.17
C ILE A 206 -26.31 3.50 -3.01
N PRO A 207 -26.12 2.28 -2.47
CA PRO A 207 -25.12 2.03 -1.44
C PRO A 207 -23.71 2.12 -2.02
N PHE A 208 -22.71 2.32 -1.15
CA PHE A 208 -21.30 2.45 -1.53
C PHE A 208 -20.81 1.25 -2.33
N TYR A 209 -21.17 0.05 -1.89
CA TYR A 209 -20.81 -1.20 -2.55
C TYR A 209 -21.28 -1.27 -4.01
N SER A 210 -22.38 -0.60 -4.36
CA SER A 210 -22.92 -0.57 -5.73
C SER A 210 -22.34 0.56 -6.58
N MET A 211 -21.40 1.34 -6.06
CA MET A 211 -20.69 2.36 -6.84
C MET A 211 -19.59 1.73 -7.70
N ALA A 212 -19.14 2.45 -8.73
CA ALA A 212 -18.06 1.97 -9.59
C ALA A 212 -16.78 1.69 -8.79
N ASP A 213 -16.11 0.58 -9.10
CA ASP A 213 -14.86 0.15 -8.46
C ASP A 213 -13.79 1.26 -8.47
N SER A 214 -13.64 1.96 -9.59
CA SER A 214 -12.72 3.10 -9.71
C SER A 214 -12.99 4.23 -8.71
N LEU A 215 -14.26 4.49 -8.37
CA LEU A 215 -14.63 5.49 -7.37
C LEU A 215 -14.37 4.98 -5.95
N GLN A 216 -14.65 3.71 -5.67
CA GLN A 216 -14.38 3.10 -4.37
C GLN A 216 -12.87 3.10 -4.08
N ARG A 217 -12.05 2.72 -5.06
CA ARG A 217 -10.57 2.77 -4.99
C ARG A 217 -10.06 4.19 -4.77
N LEU A 218 -10.57 5.16 -5.52
CA LEU A 218 -10.20 6.57 -5.36
C LEU A 218 -10.48 7.06 -3.93
N ILE A 219 -11.67 6.75 -3.40
CA ILE A 219 -12.05 7.12 -2.02
C ILE A 219 -11.14 6.45 -1.00
N PHE A 220 -10.85 5.16 -1.18
CA PHE A 220 -9.97 4.38 -0.31
C PHE A 220 -8.56 4.98 -0.23
N TYR A 221 -7.90 5.18 -1.37
CA TYR A 221 -6.53 5.70 -1.37
C TYR A 221 -6.45 7.17 -0.96
N LYS A 222 -7.44 8.00 -1.31
CA LYS A 222 -7.50 9.37 -0.77
C LYS A 222 -7.67 9.39 0.74
N ALA A 223 -8.55 8.55 1.29
CA ALA A 223 -8.69 8.42 2.73
C ALA A 223 -7.38 7.93 3.37
N ALA A 224 -6.68 6.98 2.75
CA ALA A 224 -5.36 6.53 3.21
C ALA A 224 -4.33 7.66 3.21
N ILE A 225 -4.28 8.49 2.17
CA ILE A 225 -3.31 9.59 2.08
C ILE A 225 -3.64 10.71 3.08
N GLU A 226 -4.90 11.16 3.11
CA GLU A 226 -5.34 12.33 3.88
C GLU A 226 -5.41 12.07 5.39
N SER A 227 -5.72 10.84 5.80
CA SER A 227 -5.86 10.50 7.22
C SER A 227 -4.52 10.14 7.89
N ASN A 228 -3.42 10.08 7.13
CA ASN A 228 -2.10 9.74 7.63
C ASN A 228 -1.14 10.92 7.60
N GLN A 229 -0.32 11.03 8.64
CA GLN A 229 0.79 11.99 8.73
C GLN A 229 2.03 11.28 9.29
N ASN A 230 3.22 11.72 8.86
CA ASN A 230 4.51 11.16 9.30
C ASN A 230 4.55 9.63 9.20
N SER A 231 3.90 9.08 8.17
CA SER A 231 3.74 7.64 7.97
C SER A 231 4.46 7.18 6.70
N ILE A 232 4.79 5.90 6.64
CA ILE A 232 5.32 5.22 5.46
C ILE A 232 4.15 4.43 4.86
N LEU A 233 3.65 4.88 3.71
CA LEU A 233 2.48 4.32 3.05
C LEU A 233 2.93 3.37 1.94
N ILE A 234 2.51 2.11 2.03
CA ILE A 234 2.84 1.06 1.06
C ILE A 234 1.59 0.78 0.24
N PHE A 235 1.64 1.04 -1.08
CA PHE A 235 0.49 0.91 -1.98
C PHE A 235 0.79 -0.09 -3.10
N GLU A 236 -0.11 -1.06 -3.27
CA GLU A 236 -0.08 -1.99 -4.39
C GLU A 236 -1.04 -1.52 -5.50
N GLU A 237 -0.48 -1.15 -6.65
CA GLU A 237 -1.21 -0.72 -7.85
C GLU A 237 -2.43 0.17 -7.54
N PRO A 238 -2.23 1.31 -6.85
CA PRO A 238 -3.32 2.15 -6.42
C PRO A 238 -4.17 2.67 -7.60
N GLU A 239 -3.61 2.67 -8.80
CA GLU A 239 -4.23 3.07 -10.05
C GLU A 239 -5.00 1.98 -10.81
N ALA A 240 -4.90 0.71 -10.41
CA ALA A 240 -5.58 -0.37 -11.14
C ALA A 240 -7.09 -0.12 -11.27
N HIS A 241 -7.67 -0.50 -12.41
CA HIS A 241 -9.08 -0.28 -12.76
C HIS A 241 -9.55 1.19 -12.69
N ALA A 242 -8.66 2.18 -12.55
CA ALA A 242 -9.02 3.58 -12.47
C ALA A 242 -9.00 4.25 -13.86
N TYR A 243 -9.93 5.18 -14.05
CA TYR A 243 -9.98 6.07 -15.21
C TYR A 243 -8.80 7.05 -15.15
N PRO A 244 -8.05 7.34 -16.24
CA PRO A 244 -6.78 8.09 -16.15
C PRO A 244 -6.84 9.44 -15.40
N PRO A 245 -7.87 10.30 -15.57
CA PRO A 245 -8.01 11.49 -14.74
C PRO A 245 -8.10 11.24 -13.22
N TYR A 246 -8.62 10.08 -12.79
CA TYR A 246 -8.65 9.71 -11.38
C TYR A 246 -7.27 9.25 -10.89
N ILE A 247 -6.50 8.60 -11.75
CA ILE A 247 -5.09 8.28 -11.48
C ILE A 247 -4.34 9.58 -11.18
N SER A 248 -4.41 10.56 -12.09
CA SER A 248 -3.70 11.83 -11.90
C SER A 248 -4.18 12.58 -10.68
N ASN A 249 -5.49 12.61 -10.42
CA ASN A 249 -6.02 13.23 -9.21
C ASN A 249 -5.48 12.58 -7.93
N MET A 250 -5.33 11.26 -7.89
CA MET A 250 -4.72 10.54 -6.77
C MET A 250 -3.22 10.78 -6.67
N MET A 251 -2.48 10.79 -7.79
CA MET A 251 -1.04 11.09 -7.79
C MET A 251 -0.75 12.49 -7.27
N GLN A 252 -1.62 13.46 -7.58
CA GLN A 252 -1.51 14.81 -7.03
C GLN A 252 -1.61 14.81 -5.49
N GLU A 253 -2.50 14.00 -4.88
CA GLU A 253 -2.55 13.89 -3.41
C GLU A 253 -1.24 13.36 -2.82
N ILE A 254 -0.59 12.40 -3.48
CA ILE A 254 0.73 11.89 -3.10
C ILE A 254 1.80 12.99 -3.25
N ILE A 255 1.77 13.72 -4.37
CA ILE A 255 2.69 14.84 -4.65
C ILE A 255 2.59 15.92 -3.56
N PHE A 256 1.37 16.29 -3.16
CA PHE A 256 1.09 17.31 -2.16
C PHE A 256 1.27 16.83 -0.70
N SER A 257 1.23 15.51 -0.44
CA SER A 257 1.48 14.94 0.88
C SER A 257 2.96 15.04 1.27
N LYS A 258 3.36 16.12 1.95
CA LYS A 258 4.78 16.38 2.29
C LYS A 258 5.29 15.61 3.51
N SER A 259 4.40 15.12 4.38
CA SER A 259 4.77 14.45 5.63
C SER A 259 4.94 12.94 5.49
N ASN A 260 4.31 12.32 4.49
CA ASN A 260 4.36 10.87 4.30
C ASN A 260 5.43 10.46 3.29
N GLN A 261 5.96 9.25 3.47
CA GLN A 261 6.79 8.55 2.51
C GLN A 261 5.97 7.46 1.83
N PHE A 262 6.26 7.16 0.56
CA PHE A 262 5.47 6.25 -0.26
C PHE A 262 6.35 5.18 -0.90
N PHE A 263 5.87 3.93 -0.86
CA PHE A 263 6.41 2.79 -1.59
C PHE A 263 5.29 2.21 -2.45
N ILE A 264 5.39 2.36 -3.76
CA ILE A 264 4.28 2.12 -4.68
C ILE A 264 4.74 1.16 -5.77
N THR A 265 3.95 0.13 -6.03
CA THR A 265 4.08 -0.66 -7.27
C THR A 265 3.14 -0.11 -8.32
N THR A 266 3.60 -0.02 -9.56
CA THR A 266 2.78 0.44 -10.67
C THR A 266 3.16 -0.22 -11.98
N HIS A 267 2.15 -0.46 -12.81
CA HIS A 267 2.30 -0.83 -14.21
C HIS A 267 1.90 0.30 -15.16
N SER A 268 1.54 1.46 -14.60
CA SER A 268 0.90 2.53 -15.34
C SER A 268 1.91 3.58 -15.77
N PRO A 269 2.01 3.84 -17.09
CA PRO A 269 2.82 4.94 -17.57
C PRO A 269 2.27 6.30 -17.14
N TYR A 270 0.95 6.41 -16.91
CA TYR A 270 0.35 7.64 -16.38
C TYR A 270 0.91 8.00 -15.01
N VAL A 271 1.07 7.00 -14.13
CA VAL A 271 1.65 7.20 -12.79
C VAL A 271 3.09 7.71 -12.89
N VAL A 272 3.91 7.05 -13.72
CA VAL A 272 5.32 7.44 -13.90
C VAL A 272 5.41 8.87 -14.47
N ASN A 273 4.60 9.19 -15.49
CA ASN A 273 4.58 10.49 -16.13
C ASN A 273 4.18 11.61 -15.15
N ASP A 274 3.14 11.40 -14.34
CA ASP A 274 2.69 12.40 -13.35
C ASP A 274 3.78 12.73 -12.33
N PHE A 275 4.55 11.74 -11.88
CA PHE A 275 5.67 11.98 -10.95
C PHE A 275 6.89 12.61 -11.63
N LEU A 276 7.12 12.32 -12.91
CA LEU A 276 8.18 12.93 -13.69
C LEU A 276 7.81 14.33 -14.22
N GLU A 277 6.56 14.76 -14.21
CA GLU A 277 6.18 16.08 -14.76
C GLU A 277 6.83 17.24 -13.98
N LEU A 278 6.80 17.18 -12.65
CA LEU A 278 7.26 18.28 -11.79
C LEU A 278 8.72 18.08 -11.33
N LYS A 279 9.61 19.03 -11.67
CA LYS A 279 11.02 19.00 -11.24
C LYS A 279 11.22 18.85 -9.72
N SER A 280 10.34 19.46 -8.92
CA SER A 280 10.38 19.34 -7.45
C SER A 280 10.03 17.94 -6.95
N VAL A 281 9.22 17.19 -7.71
CA VAL A 281 8.85 15.81 -7.43
C VAL A 281 9.95 14.85 -7.85
N ARG A 282 10.59 15.07 -9.01
CA ARG A 282 11.74 14.26 -9.48
C ARG A 282 12.85 14.13 -8.44
N LYS A 283 13.17 15.23 -7.74
CA LYS A 283 14.18 15.23 -6.66
C LYS A 283 13.80 14.39 -5.44
N ALA A 284 12.51 14.15 -5.24
CA ALA A 284 11.98 13.36 -4.14
C ALA A 284 11.50 11.97 -4.59
N LEU A 285 11.81 11.59 -5.83
CA LEU A 285 11.42 10.36 -6.50
C LEU A 285 12.64 9.45 -6.67
N THR A 286 12.45 8.18 -6.37
CA THR A 286 13.34 7.09 -6.74
C THR A 286 12.52 6.04 -7.49
N ILE A 287 13.03 5.57 -8.63
CA ILE A 287 12.40 4.50 -9.40
C ILE A 287 13.34 3.30 -9.42
N TYR A 288 12.77 2.14 -9.06
CA TYR A 288 13.43 0.85 -9.07
C TYR A 288 12.80 -0.03 -10.13
N LEU A 289 13.63 -0.50 -11.05
CA LEU A 289 13.30 -1.47 -12.06
C LEU A 289 13.52 -2.88 -11.51
N ILE A 290 12.43 -3.63 -11.39
CA ILE A 290 12.39 -4.97 -10.79
C ILE A 290 12.36 -6.02 -11.88
N HIS A 291 13.24 -7.00 -11.76
CA HIS A 291 13.35 -8.12 -12.68
C HIS A 291 13.43 -9.45 -11.97
N TYR A 292 13.23 -10.51 -12.75
CA TYR A 292 13.46 -11.87 -12.32
C TYR A 292 14.58 -12.47 -13.16
N LYS A 293 15.69 -12.81 -12.51
CA LYS A 293 16.90 -13.33 -13.15
C LYS A 293 17.54 -14.35 -12.22
N ASP A 294 18.06 -15.44 -12.78
CA ASP A 294 18.72 -16.50 -12.00
C ASP A 294 17.83 -17.01 -10.85
N GLU A 295 16.54 -17.20 -11.15
CA GLU A 295 15.49 -17.71 -10.23
C GLU A 295 15.19 -16.81 -9.01
N GLN A 296 15.64 -15.55 -9.04
CA GLN A 296 15.43 -14.59 -7.95
C GLN A 296 14.99 -13.23 -8.47
N THR A 297 14.32 -12.49 -7.59
CA THR A 297 14.04 -11.06 -7.80
C THR A 297 15.33 -10.27 -7.67
N VAL A 298 15.59 -9.42 -8.65
CA VAL A 298 16.71 -8.47 -8.67
C VAL A 298 16.19 -7.06 -8.89
N VAL A 299 16.94 -6.08 -8.38
CA VAL A 299 16.54 -4.66 -8.42
C VAL A 299 17.63 -3.80 -9.03
N LYS A 300 17.27 -2.94 -9.98
CA LYS A 300 18.11 -1.86 -10.51
C LYS A 300 17.47 -0.52 -10.18
N ARG A 301 18.18 0.35 -9.47
CA ARG A 301 17.76 1.75 -9.29
C ARG A 301 18.08 2.54 -10.54
N LEU A 302 17.12 3.31 -11.03
CA LEU A 302 17.34 4.19 -12.17
C LEU A 302 18.09 5.46 -11.76
N ASN A 303 19.08 5.84 -12.56
CA ASN A 303 19.85 7.08 -12.36
C ASN A 303 19.14 8.31 -12.97
N GLU A 304 19.68 9.50 -12.75
CA GLU A 304 19.05 10.74 -13.24
C GLU A 304 19.00 10.85 -14.78
N GLU A 305 20.00 10.31 -15.48
CA GLU A 305 20.07 10.29 -16.94
C GLU A 305 18.98 9.35 -17.49
N GLU A 306 18.88 8.13 -16.97
CA GLU A 306 17.84 7.15 -17.33
C GLU A 306 16.43 7.72 -17.06
N LEU A 307 16.22 8.39 -15.91
CA LEU A 307 14.93 9.04 -15.61
C LEU A 307 14.58 10.16 -16.60
N GLN A 308 15.59 10.92 -17.06
CA GLN A 308 15.39 11.97 -18.04
C GLN A 308 15.05 11.39 -19.42
N GLU A 309 15.73 10.31 -19.83
CA GLU A 309 15.41 9.57 -21.05
C GLU A 309 13.98 9.06 -21.03
N ILE A 310 13.53 8.45 -19.93
CA ILE A 310 12.15 7.94 -19.80
C ILE A 310 11.11 9.06 -19.96
N TYR A 311 11.40 10.25 -19.43
CA TYR A 311 10.54 11.41 -19.58
C TYR A 311 10.52 11.95 -21.02
N GLU A 312 11.68 12.01 -21.68
CA GLU A 312 11.83 12.57 -23.03
C GLU A 312 11.30 11.65 -24.13
N TYR A 313 11.54 10.34 -24.03
CA TYR A 313 11.11 9.35 -25.02
C TYR A 313 9.70 8.82 -24.78
N GLY A 314 9.01 9.29 -23.73
CA GLY A 314 7.58 9.10 -23.53
C GLY A 314 7.15 7.63 -23.50
N VAL A 315 7.23 7.01 -22.32
CA VAL A 315 6.65 5.67 -22.04
C VAL A 315 7.41 4.48 -22.65
N ASP A 316 8.60 4.69 -23.22
CA ASP A 316 9.46 3.59 -23.67
C ASP A 316 10.01 2.71 -22.54
N LEU A 317 9.93 3.12 -21.27
CA LEU A 317 10.31 2.29 -20.12
C LEU A 317 9.56 0.94 -20.10
N PHE A 318 8.25 0.96 -20.32
CA PHE A 318 7.43 -0.26 -20.24
C PHE A 318 7.55 -1.14 -21.49
N PHE A 319 7.97 -0.57 -22.63
CA PHE A 319 8.15 -1.27 -23.90
C PHE A 319 9.59 -1.74 -24.14
N ASN A 320 10.59 -1.02 -23.61
CA ASN A 320 12.02 -1.25 -23.80
C ASN A 320 12.75 -1.57 -22.48
N THR A 321 12.08 -2.24 -21.53
CA THR A 321 12.70 -2.66 -20.25
C THR A 321 14.05 -3.38 -20.40
N GLU A 322 14.29 -4.05 -21.52
CA GLU A 322 15.53 -4.78 -21.81
C GLU A 322 16.72 -3.87 -22.14
N THR A 323 16.48 -2.68 -22.69
CA THR A 323 17.53 -1.69 -22.99
C THR A 323 18.10 -1.05 -21.73
N PHE A 324 17.26 -0.87 -20.69
CA PHE A 324 17.68 -0.32 -19.40
C PHE A 324 18.32 -1.37 -18.48
N LEU A 325 18.53 -2.59 -18.95
CA LEU A 325 19.08 -3.70 -18.15
C LEU A 325 20.52 -4.08 -18.52
N GLU A 326 21.01 -3.58 -19.66
CA GLU A 326 22.44 -3.57 -19.99
C GLU A 326 23.20 -2.62 -19.05
#